data_AF-A0A1Y4HIZ0-F1
#
_entry.id   AF-A0A1Y4HIZ0-F1
#
_cell.length_a   1.000
_cell.length_b   1.000
_cell.length_c   1.000
_cell.angle_alpha   90.00
_cell.angle_beta   90.00
_cell.angle_gamma   90.00
#
_symmetry.space_group_name_H-M   'P 1'
#
loop_
_entity.id
_entity.type
_entity.pdbx_description
1 polymer ?
#
loop_
_entity_poly.entity_id
_entity_poly.type
_entity_poly.pdbx_seq_one_letter_code
_entity_poly.pdbx_strand_id
1 'polypeptide(L)'
;MARLILFELKKMLTRRVALAVNLGVLVFLAGIMALNVVQNQTTNAQGEIISGIAAIAQNRADDEEHAGAITAERAAADIAAYQDRLFERIDRDAVSTMTGSAVYDLMFQNFSDEEVYELYNPYWSTLLRPWRITGEEPAQTAARVTPEMAADWYGAVAQLTQNTLDEHAR
;
A
#
# COMPACT_ATOMS: atom_id res chain seq x y z
N MET A 1 -45.91 -10.70 4.84
CA MET A 1 -44.55 -10.14 4.76
C MET A 1 -44.29 -9.45 3.41
N ALA A 2 -44.09 -10.19 2.31
CA ALA A 2 -43.68 -9.62 1.01
C ALA A 2 -44.62 -8.52 0.45
N ARG A 3 -45.95 -8.68 0.56
CA ARG A 3 -46.92 -7.66 0.11
C ARG A 3 -46.85 -6.34 0.90
N LEU A 4 -46.47 -6.42 2.17
CA LEU A 4 -46.36 -5.26 3.06
C LEU A 4 -45.08 -4.47 2.74
N ILE A 5 -43.98 -5.20 2.51
CA ILE A 5 -42.71 -4.65 2.01
C ILE A 5 -42.94 -3.96 0.66
N LEU A 6 -43.66 -4.59 -0.27
CA LEU A 6 -43.97 -4.02 -1.59
C LEU A 6 -44.83 -2.73 -1.50
N PHE A 7 -45.77 -2.70 -0.56
CA PHE A 7 -46.64 -1.55 -0.35
C PHE A 7 -45.87 -0.35 0.21
N GLU A 8 -45.00 -0.56 1.21
CA GLU A 8 -44.13 0.51 1.74
C GLU A 8 -43.09 0.96 0.70
N LEU A 9 -42.52 0.05 -0.11
CA LEU A 9 -41.66 0.41 -1.24
C LEU A 9 -42.37 1.30 -2.27
N LYS A 10 -43.59 0.90 -2.67
CA LYS A 10 -44.40 1.70 -3.60
C LYS A 10 -44.72 3.07 -2.99
N LYS A 11 -45.03 3.13 -1.70
CA LYS A 11 -45.32 4.39 -0.99
C LYS A 11 -44.09 5.30 -0.90
N MET A 12 -42.90 4.73 -0.66
CA MET A 12 -41.62 5.46 -0.72
C MET A 12 -41.33 5.96 -2.15
N LEU A 13 -41.66 5.20 -3.19
CA LEU A 13 -41.46 5.58 -4.60
C LEU A 13 -42.49 6.60 -5.12
N THR A 14 -43.65 6.75 -4.48
CA THR A 14 -44.75 7.61 -4.98
C THR A 14 -44.88 8.92 -4.18
N ARG A 15 -44.42 8.97 -2.92
CA ARG A 15 -44.45 10.21 -2.13
C ARG A 15 -43.33 11.15 -2.56
N ARG A 16 -43.69 12.34 -3.04
CA ARG A 16 -42.75 13.41 -3.44
C ARG A 16 -41.69 13.71 -2.38
N VAL A 17 -42.06 13.67 -1.09
CA VAL A 17 -41.12 13.88 0.03
C VAL A 17 -40.10 12.75 0.12
N ALA A 18 -40.51 11.49 -0.02
CA ALA A 18 -39.60 10.35 0.01
C ALA A 18 -38.69 10.32 -1.22
N LEU A 19 -39.20 10.67 -2.41
CA LEU A 19 -38.40 10.88 -3.61
C LEU A 19 -37.36 11.99 -3.42
N ALA A 20 -37.74 13.15 -2.88
CA ALA A 20 -36.84 14.27 -2.64
C ALA A 20 -35.73 13.91 -1.64
N VAL A 21 -36.06 13.19 -0.56
CA VAL A 21 -35.07 12.71 0.41
C VAL A 21 -34.12 11.71 -0.23
N ASN A 22 -34.63 10.72 -0.98
CA ASN A 22 -33.78 9.73 -1.65
C ASN A 22 -32.87 10.36 -2.71
N LEU A 23 -33.38 11.31 -3.51
CA LEU A 23 -32.56 12.09 -4.44
C LEU A 23 -31.49 12.90 -3.71
N GLY A 24 -31.84 13.55 -2.60
CA GLY A 24 -30.89 14.27 -1.77
C GLY A 24 -29.76 13.39 -1.26
N VAL A 25 -30.09 12.18 -0.77
CA VAL A 25 -29.10 11.19 -0.33
C VAL A 25 -28.22 10.74 -1.49
N LEU A 26 -28.77 10.47 -2.68
CA LEU A 26 -27.99 10.08 -3.85
C LEU A 26 -27.03 11.18 -4.30
N VAL A 27 -27.48 12.43 -4.34
CA VAL A 27 -26.63 13.59 -4.67
C VAL A 27 -25.53 13.76 -3.62
N PHE A 28 -25.87 13.60 -2.35
CA PHE A 28 -24.89 13.70 -1.26
C PHE A 28 -23.82 12.60 -1.36
N LEU A 29 -24.22 11.35 -1.61
CA LEU A 29 -23.29 10.23 -1.84
C LEU A 29 -22.41 10.47 -3.07
N ALA A 30 -23.00 10.94 -4.18
CA ALA A 30 -22.23 11.32 -5.37
C ALA A 30 -21.22 12.43 -5.07
N GLY A 31 -21.60 13.42 -4.24
CA GLY A 31 -20.70 14.47 -3.77
C GLY A 31 -19.54 13.94 -2.94
N ILE A 32 -19.79 13.02 -2.00
CA ILE A 32 -18.73 12.37 -1.21
C ILE A 32 -17.79 11.57 -2.11
N MET A 33 -18.32 10.78 -3.04
CA MET A 33 -17.48 10.02 -3.98
C MET A 33 -16.64 10.93 -4.87
N ALA A 34 -17.20 12.05 -5.34
CA ALA A 34 -16.44 13.04 -6.11
C ALA A 34 -15.34 13.70 -5.28
N LEU A 35 -15.60 14.01 -4.01
CA LEU A 35 -14.60 14.54 -3.09
C LEU A 35 -13.46 13.53 -2.86
N ASN A 36 -13.78 12.25 -2.68
CA ASN A 36 -12.76 11.21 -2.54
C ASN A 36 -11.85 11.15 -3.77
N VAL A 37 -12.39 11.31 -4.97
CA VAL A 37 -11.59 11.38 -6.20
C VAL A 37 -10.72 12.63 -6.19
N VAL A 38 -11.29 13.82 -5.99
CA VAL A 38 -10.56 15.10 -6.04
C VAL A 38 -9.46 15.18 -4.97
N GLN A 39 -9.70 14.62 -3.79
CA GLN A 39 -8.77 14.62 -2.68
C GLN A 39 -7.71 13.52 -2.78
N ASN A 40 -7.91 12.51 -3.63
CA ASN A 40 -6.90 11.47 -3.85
C ASN A 40 -5.63 12.11 -4.40
N GLN A 41 -4.51 11.82 -3.75
CA GLN A 41 -3.19 12.34 -4.09
C GLN A 41 -2.19 11.21 -4.08
N THR A 42 -1.28 11.25 -5.03
CA THR A 42 -0.11 10.36 -5.10
C THR A 42 1.05 11.12 -5.71
N THR A 43 2.24 10.57 -5.61
CA THR A 43 3.44 11.14 -6.22
C THR A 43 3.72 10.39 -7.51
N ASN A 44 3.89 11.11 -8.62
CA ASN A 44 4.30 10.47 -9.87
C ASN A 44 5.80 10.10 -9.81
N ALA A 45 6.25 9.36 -10.82
CA ALA A 45 7.65 8.97 -10.91
C ALA A 45 8.56 10.22 -10.82
N GLN A 46 8.22 11.36 -11.42
CA GLN A 46 9.05 12.58 -11.35
C GLN A 46 9.02 13.33 -10.00
N GLY A 47 8.42 12.76 -8.96
CA GLY A 47 8.33 13.37 -7.63
C GLY A 47 7.27 14.46 -7.50
N GLU A 48 6.41 14.64 -8.51
CA GLU A 48 5.34 15.63 -8.50
C GLU A 48 4.10 15.06 -7.81
N ILE A 49 3.51 15.85 -6.91
CA ILE A 49 2.21 15.52 -6.30
C ILE A 49 1.12 15.72 -7.34
N ILE A 50 0.53 14.62 -7.80
CA ILE A 50 -0.63 14.62 -8.69
C ILE A 50 -1.88 14.28 -7.88
N SER A 51 -3.02 14.83 -8.29
CA SER A 51 -4.30 14.65 -7.59
C SER A 51 -5.43 14.24 -8.53
N GLY A 52 -6.57 13.86 -7.96
CA GLY A 52 -7.75 13.59 -8.75
C GLY A 52 -7.66 12.29 -9.54
N ILE A 53 -8.17 12.33 -10.77
CA ILE A 53 -8.18 11.17 -11.68
C ILE A 53 -6.77 10.76 -12.10
N ALA A 54 -5.85 11.71 -12.23
CA ALA A 54 -4.46 11.42 -12.58
C ALA A 54 -3.78 10.57 -11.50
N ALA A 55 -4.01 10.91 -10.23
CA ALA A 55 -3.51 10.10 -9.11
C ALA A 55 -4.11 8.68 -9.09
N ILE A 56 -5.39 8.54 -9.44
CA ILE A 56 -6.02 7.21 -9.56
C ILE A 56 -5.39 6.40 -10.69
N ALA A 57 -5.10 7.04 -11.83
CA ALA A 57 -4.48 6.38 -12.97
C ALA A 57 -3.05 5.94 -12.67
N GLN A 58 -2.27 6.77 -11.96
CA GLN A 58 -0.93 6.43 -11.51
C GLN A 58 -0.97 5.25 -10.52
N ASN A 59 -1.79 5.33 -9.47
CA ASN A 59 -1.92 4.23 -8.51
C ASN A 59 -2.34 2.93 -9.20
N ARG A 60 -3.22 3.00 -10.21
CA ARG A 60 -3.59 1.83 -11.01
C ARG A 60 -2.40 1.29 -11.80
N ALA A 61 -1.57 2.14 -12.40
CA ALA A 61 -0.39 1.71 -13.13
C ALA A 61 0.61 1.01 -12.20
N ASP A 62 0.84 1.57 -11.01
CA ASP A 62 1.71 0.97 -9.98
C ASP A 62 1.14 -0.37 -9.49
N ASP A 63 -0.17 -0.44 -9.27
CA ASP A 63 -0.88 -1.68 -8.91
C ASP A 63 -0.80 -2.73 -10.03
N GLU A 64 -0.85 -2.29 -11.30
CA GLU A 64 -0.73 -3.16 -12.48
C GLU A 64 0.69 -3.72 -12.63
N GLU A 65 1.72 -2.93 -12.35
CA GLU A 65 3.13 -3.38 -12.34
C GLU A 65 3.34 -4.52 -11.35
N HIS A 66 2.74 -4.41 -10.17
CA HIS A 66 2.86 -5.41 -9.12
C HIS A 66 1.70 -6.39 -9.05
N ALA A 67 0.81 -6.41 -10.05
CA ALA A 67 -0.38 -7.24 -10.07
C ALA A 67 -0.08 -8.75 -10.02
N GLY A 68 -1.08 -9.52 -9.59
CA GLY A 68 -1.03 -10.99 -9.55
C GLY A 68 -0.62 -11.56 -8.20
N ALA A 69 -0.61 -12.89 -8.12
CA ALA A 69 -0.25 -13.58 -6.89
C ALA A 69 1.25 -13.40 -6.59
N ILE A 70 1.57 -13.08 -5.34
CA ILE A 70 2.94 -13.07 -4.82
C ILE A 70 3.28 -14.51 -4.42
N THR A 71 3.90 -15.27 -5.33
CA THR A 71 4.44 -16.60 -4.98
C THR A 71 5.75 -16.44 -4.19
N ALA A 72 6.21 -17.51 -3.54
CA ALA A 72 7.48 -17.48 -2.81
C ALA A 72 8.67 -17.18 -3.74
N GLU A 73 8.67 -17.76 -4.94
CA GLU A 73 9.70 -17.54 -5.95
C GLU A 73 9.70 -16.09 -6.44
N ARG A 74 8.51 -15.53 -6.68
CA ARG A 74 8.34 -14.14 -7.07
C ARG A 74 8.81 -13.19 -5.95
N ALA A 75 8.38 -13.43 -4.71
CA ALA A 75 8.81 -12.62 -3.58
C ALA A 75 10.34 -12.63 -3.42
N ALA A 76 10.97 -13.80 -3.55
CA ALA A 76 12.42 -13.92 -3.48
C ALA A 76 13.12 -13.17 -4.63
N ALA A 77 12.62 -13.27 -5.86
CA ALA A 77 13.16 -12.56 -7.01
C ALA A 77 13.02 -11.03 -6.87
N ASP A 78 11.85 -10.56 -6.47
CA ASP A 78 11.56 -9.14 -6.33
C ASP A 78 12.35 -8.52 -5.17
N ILE A 79 12.50 -9.24 -4.04
CA ILE A 79 13.38 -8.81 -2.93
C ILE A 79 14.84 -8.74 -3.38
N ALA A 80 15.32 -9.72 -4.15
CA ALA A 80 16.68 -9.71 -4.68
C ALA A 80 16.92 -8.51 -5.62
N ALA A 81 15.99 -8.24 -6.54
CA ALA A 81 16.06 -7.07 -7.43
C ALA A 81 16.06 -5.75 -6.65
N TYR A 82 15.24 -5.66 -5.59
CA TYR A 82 15.22 -4.49 -4.70
C TYR A 82 16.56 -4.31 -3.96
N GLN A 83 17.13 -5.40 -3.44
CA GLN A 83 18.44 -5.39 -2.78
C GLN A 83 19.55 -4.99 -3.75
N ASP A 84 19.57 -5.53 -4.96
CA ASP A 84 20.55 -5.19 -5.99
C ASP A 84 20.51 -3.69 -6.31
N ARG A 85 19.31 -3.13 -6.52
CA ARG A 85 19.12 -1.69 -6.80
C ARG A 85 19.58 -0.81 -5.64
N LEU A 86 19.26 -1.18 -4.40
CA LEU A 86 19.69 -0.43 -3.23
C LEU A 86 21.21 -0.46 -3.09
N PHE A 87 21.77 -1.67 -3.00
CA PHE A 87 23.15 -1.89 -2.56
C PHE A 87 24.18 -1.73 -3.68
N GLU A 88 23.74 -1.42 -4.90
CA GLU A 88 24.61 -0.86 -5.94
C GLU A 88 25.18 0.51 -5.52
N ARG A 89 24.40 1.32 -4.78
CA ARG A 89 24.77 2.71 -4.45
C ARG A 89 25.01 2.96 -2.97
N ILE A 90 24.42 2.15 -2.08
CA ILE A 90 24.58 2.29 -0.63
C ILE A 90 25.23 1.04 -0.02
N ASP A 91 26.02 1.25 1.02
CA ASP A 91 26.69 0.15 1.72
C ASP A 91 25.68 -0.65 2.58
N ARG A 92 25.50 -1.93 2.23
CA ARG A 92 24.62 -2.88 2.93
C ARG A 92 24.94 -3.04 4.40
N ASP A 93 26.23 -3.09 4.75
CA ASP A 93 26.66 -3.30 6.13
C ASP A 93 26.47 -2.01 6.93
N ALA A 94 26.75 -0.86 6.33
CA ALA A 94 26.58 0.44 6.96
C ALA A 94 25.12 0.70 7.38
N VAL A 95 24.14 0.47 6.50
CA VAL A 95 22.72 0.75 6.78
C VAL A 95 22.17 0.00 7.99
N SER A 96 22.73 -1.18 8.30
CA SER A 96 22.31 -1.99 9.46
C SER A 96 22.66 -1.34 10.81
N THR A 97 23.61 -0.40 10.82
CA THR A 97 24.10 0.26 12.04
C THR A 97 23.56 1.69 12.21
N MET A 98 22.91 2.22 11.18
CA MET A 98 22.39 3.59 11.14
C MET A 98 21.02 3.71 11.82
N THR A 99 20.66 4.92 12.24
CA THR A 99 19.28 5.22 12.65
C THR A 99 18.38 5.26 11.41
N GLY A 100 17.08 4.98 11.57
CA GLY A 100 16.13 5.07 10.45
C GLY A 100 16.15 6.45 9.77
N SER A 101 16.25 7.53 10.54
CA SER A 101 16.39 8.88 9.99
C SER A 101 17.66 9.07 9.16
N ALA A 102 18.78 8.49 9.57
CA ALA A 102 20.03 8.59 8.84
C ALA A 102 19.97 7.76 7.55
N VAL A 103 19.27 6.62 7.55
CA VAL A 103 19.02 5.83 6.34
C VAL A 103 18.08 6.59 5.40
N TYR A 104 17.04 7.22 5.91
CA TYR A 104 16.16 8.08 5.12
C TYR A 104 16.95 9.20 4.42
N ASP A 105 17.80 9.92 5.15
CA ASP A 105 18.66 10.95 4.56
C ASP A 105 19.66 10.36 3.55
N LEU A 106 20.20 9.17 3.80
CA LEU A 106 21.10 8.47 2.88
C LEU A 106 20.42 8.13 1.55
N MET A 107 19.13 7.79 1.58
CA MET A 107 18.36 7.51 0.37
C MET A 107 18.31 8.74 -0.55
N PHE A 108 17.94 9.91 -0.01
CA PHE A 108 17.92 11.16 -0.78
C PHE A 108 19.31 11.68 -1.18
N GLN A 109 20.38 11.18 -0.55
CA GLN A 109 21.76 11.51 -0.96
C GLN A 109 22.25 10.68 -2.15
N ASN A 110 21.73 9.46 -2.34
CA ASN A 110 22.26 8.49 -3.31
C ASN A 110 21.29 8.17 -4.46
N PHE A 111 20.05 8.60 -4.35
CA PHE A 111 18.98 8.37 -5.32
C PHE A 111 18.28 9.69 -5.65
N SER A 112 17.74 9.80 -6.86
CA SER A 112 16.84 10.91 -7.18
C SER A 112 15.53 10.80 -6.39
N ASP A 113 14.80 11.91 -6.26
CA ASP A 113 13.48 11.90 -5.61
C ASP A 113 12.56 10.82 -6.21
N GLU A 114 12.56 10.69 -7.54
CA GLU A 114 11.87 9.65 -8.31
C GLU A 114 12.21 8.23 -7.84
N GLU A 115 13.51 7.94 -7.78
CA GLU A 115 13.99 6.64 -7.35
C GLU A 115 13.68 6.38 -5.88
N VAL A 116 13.73 7.39 -5.02
CA VAL A 116 13.34 7.26 -3.61
C VAL A 116 11.85 6.93 -3.50
N TYR A 117 10.97 7.61 -4.24
CA TYR A 117 9.53 7.29 -4.22
C TYR A 117 9.24 5.86 -4.67
N GLU A 118 9.90 5.39 -5.71
CA GLU A 118 9.81 3.98 -6.14
C GLU A 118 10.34 3.02 -5.07
N LEU A 119 11.48 3.32 -4.44
CA LEU A 119 12.10 2.48 -3.41
C LEU A 119 11.29 2.46 -2.09
N TYR A 120 10.43 3.47 -1.90
CA TYR A 120 9.47 3.58 -0.80
C TYR A 120 8.05 3.16 -1.19
N ASN A 121 7.84 2.64 -2.41
CA ASN A 121 6.54 2.15 -2.84
C ASN A 121 5.97 1.15 -1.80
N PRO A 122 4.68 1.26 -1.42
CA PRO A 122 4.03 0.36 -0.45
C PRO A 122 4.18 -1.14 -0.76
N TYR A 123 4.42 -1.49 -2.03
CA TYR A 123 4.73 -2.84 -2.47
C TYR A 123 5.95 -3.42 -1.73
N TRP A 124 7.07 -2.69 -1.66
CA TRP A 124 8.29 -3.16 -0.98
C TRP A 124 8.06 -3.33 0.52
N SER A 125 7.32 -2.40 1.11
CA SER A 125 6.87 -2.51 2.50
C SER A 125 6.03 -3.76 2.75
N THR A 126 5.25 -4.21 1.75
CA THR A 126 4.45 -5.44 1.82
C THR A 126 5.32 -6.68 1.76
N LEU A 127 6.28 -6.74 0.83
CA LEU A 127 7.20 -7.87 0.68
C LEU A 127 8.10 -8.05 1.91
N LEU A 128 8.62 -6.96 2.46
CA LEU A 128 9.57 -6.98 3.58
C LEU A 128 8.91 -7.08 4.96
N ARG A 129 7.58 -6.91 5.03
CA ARG A 129 6.80 -6.88 6.27
C ARG A 129 7.10 -8.04 7.24
N PRO A 130 7.27 -9.30 6.81
CA PRO A 130 7.53 -10.41 7.73
C PRO A 130 8.79 -10.24 8.59
N TRP A 131 9.76 -9.46 8.12
CA TRP A 131 11.05 -9.27 8.80
C TRP A 131 11.24 -7.86 9.37
N ARG A 132 10.26 -6.97 9.20
CA ARG A 132 10.37 -5.58 9.59
C ARG A 132 10.43 -5.43 11.11
N ILE A 133 11.38 -4.63 11.59
CA ILE A 133 11.42 -4.18 12.99
C ILE A 133 10.84 -2.77 13.09
N THR A 134 10.09 -2.49 14.16
CA THR A 134 9.49 -1.17 14.39
C THR A 134 10.58 -0.09 14.42
N GLY A 135 10.41 0.93 13.57
CA GLY A 135 11.37 2.05 13.45
C GLY A 135 12.48 1.84 12.43
N GLU A 136 12.56 0.67 11.77
CA GLU A 136 13.45 0.47 10.63
C GLU A 136 12.87 1.03 9.33
N GLU A 137 13.78 1.58 8.51
CA GLU A 137 13.54 1.88 7.10
C GLU A 137 13.55 0.59 6.24
N PRO A 138 12.85 0.57 5.09
CA PRO A 138 12.83 -0.59 4.20
C PRO A 138 14.22 -1.13 3.82
N ALA A 139 15.18 -0.23 3.57
CA ALA A 139 16.56 -0.61 3.25
C ALA A 139 17.26 -1.39 4.39
N GLN A 140 16.95 -1.09 5.66
CA GLN A 140 17.53 -1.79 6.80
C GLN A 140 16.95 -3.20 6.93
N THR A 141 15.64 -3.33 6.76
CA THR A 141 15.00 -4.65 6.71
C THR A 141 15.54 -5.46 5.53
N ALA A 142 15.64 -4.87 4.34
CA ALA A 142 16.19 -5.51 3.15
C ALA A 142 17.65 -5.97 3.36
N ALA A 143 18.50 -5.20 4.04
CA ALA A 143 19.88 -5.58 4.31
C ALA A 143 19.99 -6.89 5.12
N ARG A 144 19.04 -7.16 6.01
CA ARG A 144 19.02 -8.35 6.86
C ARG A 144 18.42 -9.59 6.21
N VAL A 145 17.57 -9.43 5.19
CA VAL A 145 16.91 -10.55 4.52
C VAL A 145 17.92 -11.30 3.65
N THR A 146 18.13 -12.59 3.92
CA THR A 146 18.96 -13.46 3.09
C THR A 146 18.13 -14.12 1.97
N PRO A 147 18.77 -14.63 0.91
CA PRO A 147 18.05 -15.38 -0.13
C PRO A 147 17.26 -16.58 0.41
N GLU A 148 17.80 -17.27 1.42
CA GLU A 148 17.13 -18.41 2.06
C GLU A 148 15.90 -17.98 2.86
N MET A 149 15.98 -16.84 3.56
CA MET A 149 14.82 -16.25 4.23
C MET A 149 13.74 -15.87 3.22
N ALA A 150 14.13 -15.21 2.12
CA ALA A 150 13.21 -14.78 1.08
C ALA A 150 12.54 -15.96 0.35
N ALA A 151 13.25 -17.08 0.18
CA ALA A 151 12.71 -18.30 -0.40
C ALA A 151 11.58 -18.92 0.44
N ASP A 152 11.55 -18.71 1.76
CA ASP A 152 10.49 -19.12 2.68
C ASP A 152 9.51 -17.97 3.01
N TRP A 153 9.21 -17.11 2.03
CA TRP A 153 8.38 -15.92 2.26
C TRP A 153 7.03 -16.24 2.92
N TYR A 154 6.33 -17.29 2.46
CA TYR A 154 5.05 -17.68 3.06
C TYR A 154 5.20 -18.23 4.49
N GLY A 155 6.30 -18.93 4.79
CA GLY A 155 6.61 -19.35 6.17
C GLY A 155 6.80 -18.13 7.09
N ALA A 156 7.52 -17.11 6.61
CA ALA A 156 7.69 -15.86 7.35
C ALA A 156 6.36 -15.10 7.55
N VAL A 157 5.48 -15.04 6.53
CA VAL A 157 4.14 -14.44 6.65
C VAL A 157 3.27 -15.19 7.66
N ALA A 158 3.31 -16.53 7.64
CA ALA A 158 2.59 -17.36 8.60
C ALA A 158 3.08 -17.10 10.03
N GLN A 159 4.40 -17.00 10.23
CA GLN A 159 4.99 -16.70 11.53
C GLN A 159 4.62 -15.30 12.03
N LEU A 160 4.64 -14.28 11.17
CA LEU A 160 4.19 -12.92 11.51
C LEU A 160 2.73 -12.93 12.00
N THR A 161 1.88 -13.68 11.30
CA THR A 161 0.46 -13.82 11.66
C THR A 161 0.32 -14.47 13.03
N GLN A 162 1.06 -15.56 13.29
CA GLN A 162 1.06 -16.24 14.57
C GLN A 162 1.53 -15.33 15.72
N ASN A 163 2.62 -14.59 15.53
CA ASN A 163 3.13 -13.65 16.53
C ASN A 163 2.09 -12.61 16.94
N THR A 164 1.35 -12.08 15.95
CA THR A 164 0.29 -11.09 16.18
C THR A 164 -0.86 -11.70 16.98
N LEU A 165 -1.25 -12.94 16.67
CA LEU A 165 -2.29 -13.66 17.41
C LEU A 165 -1.86 -13.93 18.86
N ASP A 166 -0.60 -14.31 19.08
CA ASP A 166 -0.07 -14.61 20.42
C ASP A 166 0.04 -13.36 21.31
N GLU A 167 0.35 -12.19 20.74
CA GLU A 167 0.37 -10.90 21.47
C GLU A 167 -1.02 -10.50 21.98
N HIS A 168 -2.08 -10.78 21.22
CA HIS A 168 -3.46 -10.47 21.61
C HIS A 168 -4.09 -11.51 22.56
N ALA A 169 -3.44 -12.65 22.75
CA ALA A 169 -3.89 -13.71 23.66
C ALA A 169 -3.34 -13.56 25.10
N ARG A 170 -2.47 -12.58 25.35
CA ARG A 170 -1.89 -12.26 26.66
C ARG A 170 -2.58 -11.05 27.29
#